data_AF-A0A8S9TVV0-F1
#
_entry.id   AF-A0A8S9TVV0-F1
#
_cell.length_a   1.000
_cell.length_b   1.000
_cell.length_c   1.000
_cell.angle_alpha   90.00
_cell.angle_beta   90.00
_cell.angle_gamma   90.00
#
_symmetry.space_group_name_H-M   'P 1'
#
loop_
_entity.id
_entity.type
_entity.pdbx_description
1 polymer ?
#
loop_
_entity_poly.entity_id
_entity_poly.type
_entity_poly.pdbx_seq_one_letter_code
_entity_poly.pdbx_strand_id
1 'polypeptide(L)'
;MPMLLRTLVSALRRPPHPSVRHLHACTALQASAASVSVAVEPKSSSSSVNDSQILTLLEHSITQRLPTQALGHLAQLQAPPGAQLLQRLAVLLARQKTSRGHALRSFEILRGVYRAPGLKPDDYTKLASIYVMDACLRYRLLDHAMELYDEAVNQAVVLDLPAYDGLLRALLDVKRVEEATEILREVVNGEDVCPMEQTFLPVLVELVKSREYDDATELMRQGQTRGVEFTGETFHPLLMLAEKDTTSTDSLIKFLSFVEDAWEEYKEFDPEEDLDDPENPFRSL
;
A
#
# COMPACT_ATOMS: atom_id res chain seq x y z
N MET A 1 21.76 19.35 -24.53
CA MET A 1 20.43 19.34 -23.89
C MET A 1 19.29 19.10 -24.87
N PRO A 2 18.96 19.97 -25.85
CA PRO A 2 17.80 19.74 -26.73
C PRO A 2 17.97 18.55 -27.69
N MET A 3 19.21 18.16 -28.03
CA MET A 3 19.44 16.99 -28.90
C MET A 3 19.22 15.66 -28.18
N LEU A 4 19.66 15.54 -26.92
CA LEU A 4 19.58 14.31 -26.13
C LEU A 4 18.13 13.97 -25.74
N LEU A 5 17.34 14.99 -25.38
CA LEU A 5 15.90 14.86 -25.19
C LEU A 5 15.17 14.47 -26.49
N ARG A 6 15.54 15.07 -27.62
CA ARG A 6 14.94 14.74 -28.93
C ARG A 6 15.25 13.31 -29.36
N THR A 7 16.48 12.84 -29.14
CA THR A 7 16.87 11.45 -29.46
C THR A 7 16.09 10.47 -28.58
N LEU A 8 16.03 10.68 -27.27
CA LEU A 8 15.26 9.84 -26.34
C LEU A 8 13.76 9.82 -26.68
N VAL A 9 13.13 10.98 -26.84
CA VAL A 9 11.68 11.08 -27.17
C VAL A 9 11.36 10.45 -28.54
N SER A 10 12.27 10.54 -29.51
CA SER A 10 12.09 9.89 -30.81
C SER A 10 12.17 8.36 -30.74
N ALA A 11 13.00 7.82 -29.84
CA ALA A 11 13.13 6.38 -29.62
C ALA A 11 11.88 5.76 -28.98
N LEU A 12 11.19 6.52 -28.10
CA LEU A 12 9.99 6.11 -27.39
C LEU A 12 8.72 5.98 -28.25
N ARG A 13 8.74 6.38 -29.52
CA ARG A 13 7.59 6.24 -30.43
C ARG A 13 7.44 4.83 -31.03
N ARG A 14 8.34 3.91 -30.70
CA ARG A 14 8.26 2.49 -31.11
C ARG A 14 7.30 1.74 -30.17
N PRO A 15 6.47 0.80 -30.69
CA PRO A 15 5.47 0.11 -29.88
C PRO A 15 6.14 -0.77 -28.80
N PRO A 16 5.55 -0.86 -27.59
CA PRO A 16 6.06 -1.73 -26.52
C PRO A 16 5.81 -3.21 -26.85
N HIS A 17 6.78 -4.06 -26.54
CA HIS A 17 6.67 -5.52 -26.60
C HIS A 17 5.87 -6.06 -25.40
N PRO A 18 5.16 -7.20 -25.55
CA PRO A 18 4.33 -7.76 -24.48
C PRO A 18 5.20 -8.38 -23.37
N SER A 19 5.22 -7.76 -22.19
CA SER A 19 5.90 -8.29 -21.00
C SER A 19 5.19 -9.52 -20.43
N VAL A 20 5.95 -10.62 -20.27
CA VAL A 20 5.50 -11.86 -19.64
C VAL A 20 5.53 -11.71 -18.13
N ARG A 21 4.37 -11.87 -17.49
CA ARG A 21 4.20 -11.76 -16.02
C ARG A 21 4.70 -13.03 -15.32
N HIS A 22 5.78 -12.94 -14.56
CA HIS A 22 6.19 -14.00 -13.65
C HIS A 22 5.54 -13.84 -12.28
N LEU A 23 4.58 -14.72 -11.98
CA LEU A 23 3.97 -14.88 -10.65
C LEU A 23 4.87 -15.77 -9.78
N HIS A 24 5.54 -15.18 -8.80
CA HIS A 24 6.21 -15.93 -7.73
C HIS A 24 5.31 -16.01 -6.50
N ALA A 25 4.84 -17.22 -6.21
CA ALA A 25 4.08 -17.55 -5.02
C ALA A 25 5.04 -17.84 -3.85
N CYS A 26 4.92 -17.10 -2.74
CA CYS A 26 5.60 -17.42 -1.49
C CYS A 26 4.70 -18.30 -0.62
N THR A 27 5.12 -19.53 -0.36
CA THR A 27 4.50 -20.47 0.58
C THR A 27 5.08 -20.27 1.98
N ALA A 28 4.22 -19.97 2.95
CA ALA A 28 4.59 -19.93 4.37
C ALA A 28 4.08 -21.19 5.10
N LEU A 29 4.99 -21.79 5.87
CA LEU A 29 4.85 -23.03 6.63
C LEU A 29 4.03 -22.85 7.93
N GLN A 30 3.31 -23.93 8.29
CA GLN A 30 2.58 -24.10 9.55
C GLN A 30 3.51 -24.37 10.74
N ALA A 31 3.08 -23.97 11.95
CA ALA A 31 3.51 -24.61 13.20
C ALA A 31 2.36 -24.67 14.23
N SER A 32 2.38 -25.74 15.01
CA SER A 32 1.29 -26.31 15.83
C SER A 32 1.38 -25.97 17.32
N ALA A 33 0.27 -26.22 18.02
CA ALA A 33 -0.15 -25.94 19.39
C ALA A 33 0.65 -26.55 20.56
N ALA A 34 0.55 -25.93 21.77
CA ALA A 34 -0.12 -26.51 22.96
C ALA A 34 -0.02 -25.63 24.26
N SER A 35 -1.20 -25.32 24.85
CA SER A 35 -1.69 -25.40 26.26
C SER A 35 -0.76 -25.05 27.47
N VAL A 36 -1.14 -24.43 28.61
CA VAL A 36 -2.29 -24.58 29.54
C VAL A 36 -2.40 -23.37 30.50
N SER A 37 -3.65 -23.00 30.80
CA SER A 37 -4.33 -22.39 31.99
C SER A 37 -3.57 -21.83 33.20
N VAL A 38 -4.09 -20.73 33.79
CA VAL A 38 -4.77 -20.71 35.13
C VAL A 38 -5.66 -19.45 35.22
N ALA A 39 -6.88 -19.65 35.72
CA ALA A 39 -7.93 -18.66 35.93
C ALA A 39 -7.83 -17.97 37.30
N VAL A 40 -8.27 -16.71 37.39
CA VAL A 40 -8.80 -16.09 38.62
C VAL A 40 -9.90 -15.08 38.25
N GLU A 41 -11.13 -15.32 38.70
CA GLU A 41 -12.23 -14.34 38.69
C GLU A 41 -12.13 -13.37 39.88
N PRO A 42 -12.75 -12.17 39.78
CA PRO A 42 -13.87 -11.95 40.70
C PRO A 42 -15.08 -11.15 40.13
N LYS A 43 -16.27 -11.70 40.43
CA LYS A 43 -17.60 -11.10 40.74
C LYS A 43 -17.86 -9.59 40.50
N SER A 44 -18.83 -9.31 39.62
CA SER A 44 -19.74 -8.14 39.67
C SER A 44 -21.11 -8.44 39.02
N SER A 45 -22.00 -9.12 39.74
CA SER A 45 -23.07 -9.96 39.18
C SER A 45 -24.42 -9.31 38.79
N SER A 46 -24.51 -8.00 38.57
CA SER A 46 -25.75 -7.38 38.02
C SER A 46 -25.52 -6.53 36.76
N SER A 47 -24.41 -5.78 36.69
CA SER A 47 -23.98 -5.14 35.44
C SER A 47 -23.42 -6.16 34.44
N SER A 48 -22.70 -7.19 34.92
CA SER A 48 -22.06 -8.19 34.06
C SER A 48 -23.05 -9.03 33.25
N VAL A 49 -24.25 -9.29 33.81
CA VAL A 49 -25.26 -10.12 33.15
C VAL A 49 -25.89 -9.37 31.97
N ASN A 50 -26.10 -8.06 32.11
CA ASN A 50 -26.65 -7.25 31.03
C ASN A 50 -25.63 -7.04 29.90
N ASP A 51 -24.37 -6.75 30.23
CA ASP A 51 -23.29 -6.63 29.24
C ASP A 51 -23.08 -7.95 28.49
N SER A 52 -23.15 -9.10 29.17
CA SER A 52 -23.05 -10.42 28.51
C SER A 52 -24.15 -10.65 27.47
N GLN A 53 -25.38 -10.20 27.73
CA GLN A 53 -26.48 -10.32 26.76
C GLN A 53 -26.31 -9.33 25.60
N ILE A 54 -25.85 -8.10 25.88
CA ILE A 54 -25.59 -7.11 24.83
C ILE A 54 -24.45 -7.56 23.92
N LEU A 55 -23.42 -8.23 24.47
CA LEU A 55 -22.32 -8.81 23.70
C LEU A 55 -22.79 -9.90 22.72
N THR A 56 -23.68 -10.79 23.15
CA THR A 56 -24.22 -11.83 22.25
C THR A 56 -25.09 -11.23 21.14
N LEU A 57 -25.87 -10.19 21.45
CA LEU A 57 -26.62 -9.43 20.45
C LEU A 57 -25.69 -8.71 19.46
N LEU A 58 -24.61 -8.09 19.95
CA LEU A 58 -23.60 -7.46 19.10
C LEU A 58 -22.95 -8.45 18.14
N GLU A 59 -22.50 -9.60 18.63
CA GLU A 59 -21.94 -10.69 17.81
C GLU A 59 -22.92 -11.18 16.76
N HIS A 60 -24.20 -11.32 17.15
CA HIS A 60 -25.27 -11.70 16.24
C HIS A 60 -25.47 -10.65 15.13
N SER A 61 -25.58 -9.36 15.47
CA SER A 61 -25.71 -8.27 14.50
C SER A 61 -24.53 -8.18 13.54
N ILE A 62 -23.30 -8.41 14.02
CA ILE A 62 -22.10 -8.45 13.16
C ILE A 62 -22.19 -9.62 12.17
N THR A 63 -22.60 -10.79 12.65
CA THR A 63 -22.76 -11.99 11.82
C THR A 63 -23.85 -11.81 10.76
N GLN A 64 -24.94 -11.14 11.12
CA GLN A 64 -26.03 -10.78 10.18
C GLN A 64 -25.71 -9.56 9.30
N ARG A 65 -24.51 -8.97 9.44
CA ARG A 65 -24.05 -7.80 8.69
C ARG A 65 -24.98 -6.58 8.84
N LEU A 66 -25.47 -6.34 10.06
CA LEU A 66 -26.37 -5.23 10.41
C LEU A 66 -25.59 -4.12 11.14
N PRO A 67 -24.88 -3.23 10.43
CA PRO A 67 -23.94 -2.27 11.02
C PRO A 67 -24.60 -1.30 12.01
N THR A 68 -25.79 -0.78 11.68
CA THR A 68 -26.51 0.17 12.53
C THR A 68 -26.94 -0.44 13.86
N GLN A 69 -27.43 -1.69 13.84
CA GLN A 69 -27.80 -2.42 15.05
C GLN A 69 -26.57 -2.75 15.89
N ALA A 70 -25.49 -3.22 15.25
CA ALA A 70 -24.23 -3.50 15.94
C ALA A 70 -23.67 -2.25 16.64
N LEU A 71 -23.68 -1.09 16.00
CA LEU A 71 -23.31 0.18 16.64
C LEU A 71 -24.22 0.54 17.82
N GLY A 72 -25.54 0.30 17.69
CA GLY A 72 -26.51 0.50 18.75
C GLY A 72 -26.24 -0.37 19.98
N HIS A 73 -25.84 -1.63 19.78
CA HIS A 73 -25.45 -2.53 20.88
C HIS A 73 -24.10 -2.14 21.48
N LEU A 74 -23.10 -1.78 20.66
CA LEU A 74 -21.80 -1.31 21.15
C LEU A 74 -21.95 -0.11 22.10
N ALA A 75 -22.82 0.85 21.78
CA ALA A 75 -23.05 2.04 22.59
C ALA A 75 -23.70 1.77 23.96
N GLN A 76 -24.29 0.59 24.16
CA GLN A 76 -24.95 0.20 25.41
C GLN A 76 -24.00 -0.53 26.38
N LEU A 77 -22.84 -0.98 25.91
CA LEU A 77 -21.86 -1.70 26.73
C LEU A 77 -21.16 -0.74 27.70
N GLN A 78 -20.97 -1.19 28.95
CA GLN A 78 -20.24 -0.42 29.97
C GLN A 78 -18.73 -0.70 29.90
N ALA A 79 -18.36 -1.95 29.60
CA ALA A 79 -16.98 -2.34 29.36
C ALA A 79 -16.67 -2.45 27.85
N PRO A 80 -15.46 -2.06 27.41
CA PRO A 80 -15.08 -2.22 26.01
C PRO A 80 -15.03 -3.72 25.66
N PRO A 81 -15.64 -4.14 24.54
CA PRO A 81 -15.54 -5.52 24.09
C PRO A 81 -14.10 -5.86 23.66
N GLY A 82 -13.80 -7.16 23.59
CA GLY A 82 -12.48 -7.63 23.18
C GLY A 82 -12.07 -7.17 21.78
N ALA A 83 -10.75 -7.02 21.57
CA ALA A 83 -10.17 -6.51 20.33
C ALA A 83 -10.69 -7.23 19.08
N GLN A 84 -10.78 -8.57 19.11
CA GLN A 84 -11.29 -9.36 17.99
C GLN A 84 -12.69 -8.92 17.53
N LEU A 85 -13.60 -8.69 18.49
CA LEU A 85 -14.98 -8.30 18.18
C LEU A 85 -15.03 -6.89 17.60
N LEU A 86 -14.23 -5.97 18.17
CA LEU A 86 -14.09 -4.60 17.67
C LEU A 86 -13.51 -4.56 16.25
N GLN A 87 -12.47 -5.35 15.97
CA GLN A 87 -11.89 -5.46 14.63
C GLN A 87 -12.92 -5.98 13.62
N ARG A 88 -13.71 -7.01 13.99
CA ARG A 88 -14.78 -7.54 13.13
C ARG A 88 -15.85 -6.48 12.83
N LEU A 89 -16.21 -5.69 13.83
CA LEU A 89 -17.13 -4.57 13.65
C LEU A 89 -16.53 -3.48 12.75
N ALA A 90 -15.27 -3.10 12.97
CA ALA A 90 -14.57 -2.11 12.15
C ALA A 90 -14.54 -2.53 10.67
N VAL A 91 -14.24 -3.81 10.38
CA VAL A 91 -14.29 -4.36 9.01
C VAL A 91 -15.71 -4.30 8.44
N LEU A 92 -16.74 -4.69 9.22
CA LEU A 92 -18.13 -4.63 8.76
C LEU A 92 -18.54 -3.21 8.36
N LEU A 93 -18.13 -2.21 9.15
CA LEU A 93 -18.41 -0.80 8.94
C LEU A 93 -17.63 -0.24 7.75
N ALA A 94 -16.33 -0.52 7.66
CA ALA A 94 -15.46 -0.07 6.58
C ALA A 94 -15.92 -0.57 5.21
N ARG A 95 -16.46 -1.79 5.15
CA ARG A 95 -17.04 -2.38 3.93
C ARG A 95 -18.30 -1.67 3.44
N GLN A 96 -18.95 -0.84 4.26
CA GLN A 96 -20.13 -0.08 3.84
C GLN A 96 -19.71 1.09 2.94
N LYS A 97 -19.73 0.86 1.62
CA LYS A 97 -19.30 1.85 0.61
C LYS A 97 -20.19 3.08 0.44
N THR A 98 -21.29 3.19 1.21
CA THR A 98 -22.28 4.28 1.08
C THR A 98 -22.35 5.21 2.29
N SER A 99 -21.51 5.02 3.32
CA SER A 99 -21.55 5.82 4.55
C SER A 99 -20.17 6.31 4.99
N ARG A 100 -19.92 7.61 4.81
CA ARG A 100 -18.78 8.31 5.41
C ARG A 100 -18.77 8.16 6.94
N GLY A 101 -19.96 8.15 7.55
CA GLY A 101 -20.11 7.96 9.00
C GLY A 101 -19.61 6.58 9.45
N HIS A 102 -19.88 5.52 8.69
CA HIS A 102 -19.35 4.20 9.00
C HIS A 102 -17.82 4.14 8.85
N ALA A 103 -17.24 4.82 7.87
CA ALA A 103 -15.78 4.92 7.73
C ALA A 103 -15.13 5.61 8.94
N LEU A 104 -15.68 6.74 9.39
CA LEU A 104 -15.21 7.43 10.60
C LEU A 104 -15.33 6.54 11.84
N ARG A 105 -16.47 5.87 12.03
CA ARG A 105 -16.65 4.95 13.16
C ARG A 105 -15.73 3.74 13.10
N SER A 106 -15.47 3.18 11.91
CA SER A 106 -14.52 2.07 11.78
C SER A 106 -13.10 2.48 12.14
N PHE A 107 -12.71 3.71 11.78
CA PHE A 107 -11.43 4.28 12.19
C PHE A 107 -11.33 4.48 13.70
N GLU A 108 -12.33 5.12 14.32
CA GLU A 108 -12.34 5.35 15.77
C GLU A 108 -12.22 4.05 16.56
N ILE A 109 -12.95 3.01 16.13
CA ILE A 109 -12.91 1.68 16.74
C ILE A 109 -11.51 1.07 16.60
N LEU A 110 -10.96 1.05 15.38
CA LEU A 110 -9.67 0.40 15.15
C LEU A 110 -8.51 1.14 15.82
N ARG A 111 -8.54 2.48 15.85
CA ARG A 111 -7.62 3.29 16.65
C ARG A 111 -7.69 2.94 18.14
N GLY A 112 -8.90 2.74 18.66
CA GLY A 112 -9.09 2.28 20.04
C GLY A 112 -8.47 0.91 20.29
N VAL A 113 -8.56 0.00 19.32
CA VAL A 113 -7.91 -1.33 19.39
C VAL A 113 -6.38 -1.18 19.43
N TYR A 114 -5.80 -0.37 18.54
CA TYR A 114 -4.35 -0.11 18.50
C TYR A 114 -3.79 0.45 19.81
N ARG A 115 -4.55 1.34 20.46
CA ARG A 115 -4.17 1.98 21.72
C ARG A 115 -4.50 1.14 22.96
N ALA A 116 -5.09 -0.04 22.81
CA ALA A 116 -5.40 -0.90 23.93
C ALA A 116 -4.13 -1.53 24.51
N PRO A 117 -3.93 -1.52 25.84
CA PRO A 117 -2.75 -2.10 26.44
C PRO A 117 -2.71 -3.61 26.20
N GLY A 118 -1.56 -4.10 25.74
CA GLY A 118 -1.35 -5.53 25.51
C GLY A 118 -1.97 -6.06 24.21
N LEU A 119 -2.35 -5.20 23.26
CA LEU A 119 -2.64 -5.65 21.89
C LEU A 119 -1.46 -6.45 21.37
N LYS A 120 -1.75 -7.65 20.86
CA LYS A 120 -0.83 -8.44 20.05
C LYS A 120 -1.42 -8.49 18.65
N PRO A 121 -0.89 -7.70 17.70
CA PRO A 121 -1.38 -7.72 16.34
C PRO A 121 -1.29 -9.13 15.74
N ASP A 122 -2.29 -9.45 14.96
CA ASP A 122 -2.43 -10.71 14.23
C ASP A 122 -2.85 -10.42 12.78
N ASP A 123 -3.00 -11.48 11.98
CA ASP A 123 -3.44 -11.37 10.59
C ASP A 123 -4.79 -10.64 10.45
N TYR A 124 -5.65 -10.76 11.46
CA TYR A 124 -6.94 -10.08 11.46
C TYR A 124 -6.79 -8.58 11.73
N THR A 125 -5.83 -8.17 12.55
CA THR A 125 -5.44 -6.78 12.79
C THR A 125 -4.95 -6.13 11.50
N LYS A 126 -4.09 -6.83 10.75
CA LYS A 126 -3.66 -6.42 9.40
C LYS A 126 -4.85 -6.26 8.45
N LEU A 127 -5.72 -7.27 8.37
CA LEU A 127 -6.92 -7.23 7.53
C LEU A 127 -7.83 -6.03 7.88
N ALA A 128 -8.08 -5.81 9.18
CA ALA A 128 -8.89 -4.69 9.63
C ALA A 128 -8.28 -3.34 9.23
N SER A 129 -6.97 -3.20 9.35
CA SER A 129 -6.24 -1.98 8.97
C SER A 129 -6.38 -1.68 7.49
N ILE A 130 -6.22 -2.69 6.62
CA ILE A 130 -6.40 -2.53 5.17
C ILE A 130 -7.82 -2.06 4.83
N TYR A 131 -8.85 -2.68 5.41
CA TYR A 131 -10.24 -2.28 5.14
C TYR A 131 -10.55 -0.87 5.62
N VAL A 132 -10.11 -0.51 6.83
CA VAL A 132 -10.37 0.81 7.40
C VAL A 132 -9.58 1.88 6.65
N MET A 133 -8.32 1.61 6.27
CA MET A 133 -7.51 2.47 5.41
C MET A 133 -8.22 2.75 4.08
N ASP A 134 -8.65 1.70 3.36
CA ASP A 134 -9.43 1.84 2.12
C ASP A 134 -10.69 2.69 2.35
N ALA A 135 -11.43 2.47 3.44
CA ALA A 135 -12.62 3.27 3.74
C ALA A 135 -12.28 4.75 3.99
N CYS A 136 -11.22 5.05 4.74
CA CYS A 136 -10.76 6.42 4.97
C CYS A 136 -10.38 7.10 3.65
N LEU A 137 -9.54 6.46 2.83
CA LEU A 137 -9.10 6.99 1.56
C LEU A 137 -10.26 7.20 0.57
N ARG A 138 -11.19 6.25 0.45
CA ARG A 138 -12.41 6.38 -0.37
C ARG A 138 -13.25 7.60 -0.02
N TYR A 139 -13.27 8.00 1.25
CA TYR A 139 -13.98 9.18 1.71
C TYR A 139 -13.10 10.42 1.89
N ARG A 140 -11.87 10.42 1.35
CA ARG A 140 -10.94 11.56 1.47
C ARG A 140 -10.69 11.97 2.93
N LEU A 141 -10.58 10.98 3.81
CA LEU A 141 -10.22 11.15 5.23
C LEU A 141 -8.72 10.90 5.42
N LEU A 142 -7.88 11.65 4.68
CA LEU A 142 -6.44 11.40 4.61
C LEU A 142 -5.77 11.46 5.99
N ASP A 143 -6.09 12.44 6.83
CA ASP A 143 -5.46 12.54 8.15
C ASP A 143 -5.79 11.34 9.06
N HIS A 144 -6.97 10.74 8.88
CA HIS A 144 -7.36 9.54 9.61
C HIS A 144 -6.64 8.30 9.03
N ALA A 145 -6.45 8.27 7.71
CA ALA A 145 -5.66 7.24 7.05
C ALA A 145 -4.19 7.28 7.51
N MET A 146 -3.59 8.48 7.59
CA MET A 146 -2.23 8.68 8.11
C MET A 146 -2.11 8.33 9.60
N GLU A 147 -3.07 8.74 10.44
CA GLU A 147 -3.04 8.33 11.86
C GLU A 147 -3.12 6.79 11.99
N LEU A 148 -3.92 6.12 11.15
CA LEU A 148 -3.99 4.66 11.15
C LEU A 148 -2.72 4.01 10.60
N TYR A 149 -2.06 4.64 9.61
CA TYR A 149 -0.77 4.20 9.09
C TYR A 149 0.28 4.20 10.20
N ASP A 150 0.39 5.31 10.94
CA ASP A 150 1.34 5.45 12.05
C ASP A 150 1.06 4.40 13.15
N GLU A 151 -0.20 4.18 13.52
CA GLU A 151 -0.57 3.14 14.50
C GLU A 151 -0.18 1.73 14.03
N ALA A 152 -0.35 1.43 12.74
CA ALA A 152 0.03 0.15 12.16
C ALA A 152 1.56 -0.04 12.17
N VAL A 153 2.33 0.97 11.72
CA VAL A 153 3.80 0.95 11.71
C VAL A 153 4.34 0.79 13.14
N ASN A 154 3.81 1.53 14.10
CA ASN A 154 4.23 1.46 15.51
C ASN A 154 3.99 0.09 16.15
N GLN A 155 3.04 -0.68 15.64
CA GLN A 155 2.76 -2.06 16.06
C GLN A 155 3.37 -3.12 15.12
N ALA A 156 4.26 -2.73 14.21
CA ALA A 156 4.86 -3.60 13.20
C ALA A 156 3.84 -4.36 12.33
N VAL A 157 2.69 -3.73 12.05
CA VAL A 157 1.66 -4.25 11.15
C VAL A 157 1.93 -3.75 9.74
N VAL A 158 2.37 -4.65 8.87
CA VAL A 158 2.64 -4.33 7.45
C VAL A 158 1.34 -4.37 6.65
N LEU A 159 1.01 -3.25 5.98
CA LEU A 159 -0.13 -3.16 5.06
C LEU A 159 0.15 -3.86 3.72
N ASP A 160 -0.88 -3.99 2.87
CA ASP A 160 -0.71 -4.54 1.52
C ASP A 160 -0.39 -3.45 0.49
N LEU A 161 0.16 -3.86 -0.66
CA LEU A 161 0.52 -2.94 -1.73
C LEU A 161 -0.64 -2.02 -2.16
N PRO A 162 -1.89 -2.50 -2.33
CA PRO A 162 -3.04 -1.62 -2.61
C PRO A 162 -3.28 -0.52 -1.58
N ALA A 163 -3.07 -0.79 -0.28
CA ALA A 163 -3.21 0.23 0.75
C ALA A 163 -2.12 1.32 0.62
N TYR A 164 -0.85 0.92 0.42
CA TYR A 164 0.25 1.86 0.17
C TYR A 164 -0.01 2.70 -1.08
N ASP A 165 -0.32 2.06 -2.20
CA ASP A 165 -0.71 2.68 -3.46
C ASP A 165 -1.84 3.72 -3.29
N GLY A 166 -2.84 3.40 -2.48
CA GLY A 166 -3.94 4.31 -2.16
C GLY A 166 -3.47 5.52 -1.35
N LEU A 167 -2.61 5.30 -0.36
CA LEU A 167 -2.07 6.34 0.51
C LEU A 167 -1.17 7.31 -0.27
N LEU A 168 -0.27 6.78 -1.11
CA LEU A 168 0.59 7.56 -1.99
C LEU A 168 -0.24 8.47 -2.91
N ARG A 169 -1.26 7.93 -3.58
CA ARG A 169 -2.15 8.74 -4.44
C ARG A 169 -2.86 9.84 -3.65
N ALA A 170 -3.38 9.52 -2.47
CA ALA A 170 -4.10 10.49 -1.64
C ALA A 170 -3.20 11.61 -1.10
N LEU A 171 -1.95 11.31 -0.73
CA LEU A 171 -0.95 12.31 -0.32
C LEU A 171 -0.58 13.24 -1.48
N LEU A 172 -0.32 12.67 -2.67
CA LEU A 172 0.00 13.44 -3.87
C LEU A 172 -1.16 14.35 -4.32
N ASP A 173 -2.41 13.89 -4.20
CA ASP A 173 -3.61 14.67 -4.52
C ASP A 173 -3.72 15.95 -3.67
N VAL A 174 -3.19 15.94 -2.44
CA VAL A 174 -3.17 17.10 -1.53
C VAL A 174 -1.80 17.79 -1.44
N LYS A 175 -0.87 17.46 -2.34
CA LYS A 175 0.48 18.05 -2.43
C LYS A 175 1.36 17.84 -1.19
N ARG A 176 1.21 16.70 -0.51
CA ARG A 176 2.13 16.21 0.53
C ARG A 176 3.15 15.24 -0.08
N VAL A 177 4.04 15.78 -0.92
CA VAL A 177 4.94 14.98 -1.79
C VAL A 177 6.06 14.33 -0.99
N GLU A 178 6.57 15.05 0.00
CA GLU A 178 7.65 14.62 0.88
C GLU A 178 7.22 13.36 1.66
N GLU A 179 6.04 13.40 2.28
CA GLU A 179 5.48 12.25 3.02
C GLU A 179 5.19 11.05 2.10
N ALA A 180 4.69 11.29 0.89
CA ALA A 180 4.51 10.21 -0.09
C ALA A 180 5.84 9.56 -0.47
N THR A 181 6.89 10.38 -0.63
CA THR A 181 8.23 9.89 -0.97
C THR A 181 8.85 9.11 0.19
N GLU A 182 8.67 9.55 1.43
CA GLU A 182 9.11 8.83 2.63
C GLU A 182 8.44 7.47 2.76
N ILE A 183 7.11 7.39 2.63
CA ILE A 183 6.38 6.12 2.67
C ILE A 183 6.84 5.18 1.55
N LEU A 184 7.07 5.69 0.34
CA LEU A 184 7.58 4.85 -0.74
C LEU A 184 8.99 4.32 -0.42
N ARG A 185 9.88 5.14 0.14
CA ARG A 185 11.20 4.68 0.60
C ARG A 185 11.08 3.59 1.68
N GLU A 186 10.14 3.72 2.61
CA GLU A 186 9.88 2.68 3.62
C GLU A 186 9.42 1.35 2.98
N VAL A 187 8.52 1.40 2.01
CA VAL A 187 8.08 0.22 1.25
C VAL A 187 9.25 -0.43 0.49
N VAL A 188 10.12 0.38 -0.09
CA VAL A 188 11.29 -0.08 -0.86
C VAL A 188 12.35 -0.69 0.05
N ASN A 189 12.53 -0.16 1.26
CA ASN A 189 13.51 -0.68 2.22
C ASN A 189 13.01 -1.92 2.99
N GLY A 190 11.69 -2.12 3.12
CA GLY A 190 11.10 -3.27 3.80
C GLY A 190 11.11 -4.55 2.94
N GLU A 191 11.05 -5.74 3.55
CA GLU A 191 11.04 -7.03 2.81
C GLU A 191 9.63 -7.58 2.57
N ASP A 192 8.64 -7.14 3.34
CA ASP A 192 7.30 -7.74 3.39
C ASP A 192 6.40 -7.37 2.20
N VAL A 193 6.76 -6.35 1.43
CA VAL A 193 6.00 -5.84 0.29
C VAL A 193 6.93 -5.70 -0.91
N CYS A 194 6.49 -6.21 -2.06
CA CYS A 194 7.17 -6.04 -3.33
C CYS A 194 6.53 -4.87 -4.09
N PRO A 195 7.17 -3.68 -4.13
CA PRO A 195 6.65 -2.57 -4.91
C PRO A 195 6.77 -2.87 -6.41
N MET A 196 5.87 -2.31 -7.20
CA MET A 196 5.87 -2.46 -8.67
C MET A 196 6.17 -1.10 -9.32
N GLU A 197 6.52 -1.10 -10.61
CA GLU A 197 6.68 0.11 -11.42
C GLU A 197 5.53 1.12 -11.20
N GLN A 198 4.29 0.62 -11.15
CA GLN A 198 3.07 1.42 -10.95
C GLN A 198 2.99 2.13 -9.59
N THR A 199 3.66 1.61 -8.57
CA THR A 199 3.73 2.20 -7.23
C THR A 199 4.66 3.43 -7.22
N PHE A 200 5.73 3.41 -8.01
CA PHE A 200 6.70 4.51 -8.11
C PHE A 200 6.21 5.66 -8.98
N LEU A 201 5.59 5.34 -10.12
CA LEU A 201 5.29 6.32 -11.17
C LEU A 201 4.58 7.60 -10.66
N PRO A 202 3.55 7.54 -9.80
CA PRO A 202 2.89 8.75 -9.31
C PRO A 202 3.83 9.69 -8.54
N VAL A 203 4.71 9.13 -7.71
CA VAL A 203 5.68 9.89 -6.91
C VAL A 203 6.76 10.47 -7.81
N LEU A 204 7.33 9.66 -8.72
CA LEU A 204 8.34 10.11 -9.70
C LEU A 204 7.83 11.26 -10.57
N VAL A 205 6.59 11.18 -11.04
CA VAL A 205 5.95 12.24 -11.83
C VAL A 205 5.90 13.56 -11.06
N GLU A 206 5.60 13.52 -9.76
CA GLU A 206 5.51 14.74 -8.96
C GLU A 206 6.89 15.30 -8.63
N LEU A 207 7.87 14.46 -8.28
CA LEU A 207 9.28 14.88 -8.09
C LEU A 207 9.83 15.56 -9.35
N VAL A 208 9.63 14.97 -10.53
CA VAL A 208 10.10 15.55 -11.80
C VAL A 208 9.39 16.87 -12.13
N LYS A 209 8.09 17.00 -11.82
CA LYS A 209 7.38 18.29 -11.97
C LYS A 209 7.95 19.37 -11.05
N SER A 210 8.35 18.98 -9.84
CA SER A 210 9.00 19.85 -8.85
C SER A 210 10.49 20.08 -9.12
N ARG A 211 11.04 19.47 -10.18
CA ARG A 211 12.46 19.51 -10.56
C ARG A 211 13.40 18.88 -9.52
N GLU A 212 12.87 17.98 -8.72
CA GLU A 212 13.61 17.16 -7.75
C GLU A 212 14.20 15.93 -8.46
N TYR A 213 15.05 16.19 -9.45
CA TYR A 213 15.62 15.17 -10.32
C TYR A 213 16.53 14.18 -9.57
N ASP A 214 17.30 14.66 -8.59
CA ASP A 214 18.19 13.80 -7.80
C ASP A 214 17.39 12.80 -6.95
N ASP A 215 16.31 13.24 -6.30
CA ASP A 215 15.40 12.37 -5.54
C ASP A 215 14.70 11.35 -6.43
N ALA A 216 14.26 11.77 -7.63
CA ALA A 216 13.66 10.85 -8.60
C ALA A 216 14.65 9.77 -9.05
N THR A 217 15.89 10.13 -9.40
CA THR A 217 16.94 9.18 -9.78
C THR A 217 17.27 8.22 -8.63
N GLU A 218 17.43 8.73 -7.41
CA GLU A 218 17.75 7.90 -6.26
C GLU A 218 16.62 6.91 -5.95
N LEU A 219 15.36 7.36 -6.00
CA LEU A 219 14.22 6.49 -5.78
C LEU A 219 14.11 5.38 -6.84
N MET A 220 14.39 5.69 -8.10
CA MET A 220 14.47 4.68 -9.17
C MET A 220 15.61 3.69 -8.93
N ARG A 221 16.79 4.14 -8.51
CA ARG A 221 17.90 3.25 -8.15
C ARG A 221 17.52 2.30 -7.03
N GLN A 222 16.88 2.79 -5.97
CA GLN A 222 16.40 1.94 -4.88
C GLN A 222 15.37 0.91 -5.38
N GLY A 223 14.46 1.31 -6.26
CA GLY A 223 13.55 0.38 -6.94
C GLY A 223 14.28 -0.71 -7.73
N GLN A 224 15.28 -0.35 -8.53
CA GLN A 224 16.11 -1.32 -9.29
C GLN A 224 16.82 -2.30 -8.37
N THR A 225 17.37 -1.85 -7.23
CA THR A 225 18.00 -2.75 -6.24
C THR A 225 17.02 -3.74 -5.61
N ARG A 226 15.72 -3.43 -5.64
CA ARG A 226 14.61 -4.28 -5.20
C ARG A 226 14.02 -5.12 -6.33
N GLY A 227 14.64 -5.11 -7.52
CA GLY A 227 14.20 -5.88 -8.68
C GLY A 227 13.04 -5.25 -9.45
N VAL A 228 12.77 -3.95 -9.26
CA VAL A 228 11.76 -3.24 -10.04
C VAL A 228 12.34 -2.88 -11.40
N GLU A 229 11.72 -3.39 -12.44
CA GLU A 229 12.02 -3.08 -13.82
C GLU A 229 11.22 -1.85 -14.26
N PHE A 230 11.90 -0.76 -14.63
CA PHE A 230 11.27 0.44 -15.18
C PHE A 230 11.25 0.34 -16.70
N THR A 231 10.12 0.67 -17.30
CA THR A 231 9.87 0.49 -18.73
C THR A 231 9.55 1.83 -19.40
N GLY A 232 9.18 1.78 -20.69
CA GLY A 232 8.56 2.89 -21.41
C GLY A 232 7.39 3.54 -20.68
N GLU A 233 6.64 2.77 -19.88
CA GLU A 233 5.52 3.29 -19.10
C GLU A 233 5.97 4.31 -18.05
N THR A 234 7.15 4.13 -17.45
CA THR A 234 7.74 5.11 -16.52
C THR A 234 8.56 6.18 -17.24
N PHE A 235 9.48 5.79 -18.13
CA PHE A 235 10.42 6.76 -18.69
C PHE A 235 9.76 7.79 -19.60
N HIS A 236 8.75 7.40 -20.39
CA HIS A 236 8.07 8.32 -21.32
C HIS A 236 7.40 9.52 -20.64
N PRO A 237 6.52 9.34 -19.64
CA PRO A 237 5.91 10.49 -18.95
C PRO A 237 6.95 11.37 -18.23
N LEU A 238 8.01 10.79 -17.65
CA LEU A 238 9.04 11.57 -16.97
C LEU A 238 9.86 12.42 -17.94
N LEU A 239 10.25 11.88 -19.09
CA LEU A 239 10.97 12.62 -20.14
C LEU A 239 10.12 13.75 -20.74
N MET A 240 8.83 13.50 -21.00
CA MET A 240 7.89 14.52 -21.47
C MET A 240 7.71 15.67 -20.47
N LEU A 241 7.85 15.40 -19.16
CA LEU A 241 7.83 16.43 -18.13
C LEU A 241 9.16 17.18 -18.05
N ALA A 242 10.28 16.46 -18.11
CA ALA A 242 11.62 17.04 -18.10
C ALA A 242 11.90 17.95 -19.32
N GLU A 243 11.34 17.65 -20.50
CA GLU A 243 11.49 18.50 -21.70
C GLU A 243 10.90 19.91 -21.51
N LYS A 244 9.90 20.05 -20.63
CA LYS A 244 9.32 21.35 -20.30
C LYS A 244 10.25 22.21 -19.45
N ASP A 245 11.26 21.61 -18.82
CA ASP A 245 12.28 22.37 -18.12
C ASP A 245 13.31 22.89 -19.12
N THR A 246 13.25 24.20 -19.38
CA THR A 246 14.21 24.91 -20.24
C THR A 246 15.53 25.22 -19.52
N THR A 247 15.63 24.87 -18.24
CA THR A 247 16.77 25.14 -17.37
C THR A 247 17.71 23.95 -17.39
N SER A 248 18.95 24.14 -17.87
CA SER A 248 19.97 23.08 -17.85
C SER A 248 20.65 23.01 -16.47
N THR A 249 20.01 22.36 -15.49
CA THR A 249 20.63 22.09 -14.19
C THR A 249 21.48 20.80 -14.24
N ASP A 250 22.49 20.72 -13.38
CA ASP A 250 23.32 19.51 -13.25
C ASP A 250 22.49 18.27 -12.88
N SER A 251 21.50 18.42 -11.99
CA SER A 251 20.57 17.37 -11.59
C SER A 251 19.69 16.87 -12.76
N LEU A 252 19.21 17.78 -13.63
CA LEU A 252 18.49 17.39 -14.85
C LEU A 252 19.41 16.61 -15.81
N ILE A 253 20.65 17.07 -16.00
CA ILE A 253 21.61 16.38 -16.88
C ILE A 253 21.87 14.96 -16.38
N LYS A 254 22.12 14.79 -15.08
CA LYS A 254 22.32 13.49 -14.44
C LYS A 254 21.10 12.59 -14.58
N PHE A 255 19.90 13.13 -14.36
CA PHE A 255 18.66 12.39 -14.53
C PHE A 255 18.48 11.91 -15.97
N LEU A 256 18.72 12.76 -16.97
CA LEU A 256 18.61 12.37 -18.37
C LEU A 256 19.65 11.31 -18.77
N SER A 257 20.89 11.43 -18.27
CA SER A 257 21.92 10.40 -18.45
C SER A 257 21.49 9.07 -17.83
N PHE A 258 20.95 9.10 -16.60
CA PHE A 258 20.44 7.89 -15.94
C PHE A 258 19.33 7.22 -16.76
N VAL A 259 18.38 8.00 -17.29
CA VAL A 259 17.31 7.48 -18.14
C VAL A 259 17.85 6.88 -19.44
N GLU A 260 18.86 7.51 -20.06
CA GLU A 260 19.51 6.98 -21.26
C GLU A 260 20.22 5.64 -20.98
N ASP A 261 21.01 5.57 -19.90
CA ASP A 261 21.74 4.36 -19.50
C ASP A 261 20.78 3.21 -19.17
N ALA A 262 19.73 3.48 -18.39
CA ALA A 262 18.72 2.48 -18.01
C ALA A 262 17.85 2.03 -19.20
N TRP A 263 17.79 2.82 -20.27
CA TRP A 263 17.02 2.50 -21.48
C TRP A 263 17.81 1.65 -22.48
N GLU A 264 19.13 1.85 -22.59
CA GLU A 264 19.97 1.03 -23.49
C GLU A 264 20.02 -0.45 -23.05
N GLU A 265 19.98 -0.74 -21.74
CA GLU A 265 19.81 -2.10 -21.22
C GLU A 265 18.51 -2.78 -21.71
N TYR A 266 17.48 -1.99 -22.07
CA TYR A 266 16.22 -2.47 -22.62
C TYR A 266 16.26 -2.75 -24.13
N LYS A 267 17.19 -2.13 -24.86
CA LYS A 267 17.35 -2.33 -26.32
C LYS A 267 18.19 -3.56 -26.65
N GLU A 268 19.01 -4.04 -25.73
CA GLU A 268 19.78 -5.29 -25.91
C GLU A 268 18.90 -6.54 -25.87
N PHE A 269 17.64 -6.43 -25.46
CA PHE A 269 16.65 -7.50 -25.58
C PHE A 269 15.98 -7.46 -26.96
N ASP A 270 16.64 -8.02 -27.98
CA ASP A 270 16.03 -8.34 -29.27
C ASP A 270 15.51 -9.79 -29.25
N PRO A 271 14.19 -10.03 -29.09
CA PRO A 271 13.64 -11.38 -29.14
C PRO A 271 13.75 -12.04 -30.52
N GLU A 272 14.12 -11.31 -31.58
CA GLU A 272 14.44 -11.89 -32.89
C GLU A 272 15.88 -12.40 -32.99
N GLU A 273 16.84 -11.91 -32.18
CA GLU A 273 18.22 -12.43 -32.15
C GLU A 273 18.33 -13.80 -31.45
N ASP A 274 17.42 -14.12 -30.52
CA ASP A 274 17.37 -15.41 -29.80
C ASP A 274 16.61 -16.54 -30.54
N LEU A 275 16.04 -16.28 -31.73
CA LEU A 275 15.40 -17.33 -32.56
C LEU A 275 16.43 -18.28 -33.19
N ASP A 276 17.68 -17.85 -33.25
CA ASP A 276 18.81 -18.64 -33.74
C ASP A 276 19.62 -19.31 -32.62
N ASP A 277 19.29 -19.09 -31.35
CA ASP A 277 19.87 -19.83 -30.22
C ASP A 277 19.41 -21.31 -30.26
N PRO A 278 20.33 -22.27 -30.45
CA PRO A 278 20.00 -23.69 -30.46
C PRO A 278 19.43 -24.22 -29.12
N GLU A 279 19.53 -23.48 -28.02
CA GLU A 279 18.97 -23.86 -26.71
C GLU A 279 17.59 -23.25 -26.42
N ASN A 280 17.04 -22.42 -27.33
CA ASN A 280 15.73 -21.80 -27.15
C ASN A 280 14.59 -22.85 -27.11
N PRO A 281 13.92 -23.04 -25.95
CA PRO A 281 12.90 -24.09 -25.76
C PRO A 281 11.58 -23.80 -26.50
N PHE A 282 11.44 -22.63 -27.13
CA PHE A 282 10.24 -22.20 -27.86
C PHE A 282 10.36 -22.32 -29.39
N ARG A 283 11.47 -22.85 -29.91
CA ARG A 283 11.75 -22.94 -31.37
C ARG A 283 10.76 -23.81 -32.18
N SER A 284 9.80 -24.47 -31.54
CA SER A 284 8.88 -25.43 -32.19
C SER A 284 7.39 -25.26 -31.84
N LEU A 285 6.95 -24.03 -31.54
CA LEU A 285 5.52 -23.68 -31.44
C LEU A 285 5.05 -22.89 -32.66
#